data_AF-A0AAE5FZR2-F1
#
_entry.id   AF-A0AAE5FZR2-F1
#
_cell.length_a   1.000
_cell.length_b   1.000
_cell.length_c   1.000
_cell.angle_alpha   90.00
_cell.angle_beta   90.00
_cell.angle_gamma   90.00
#
_symmetry.space_group_name_H-M   'P 1'
#
loop_
_entity.id
_entity.type
_entity.pdbx_description
1 polymer ?
#
loop_
_entity_poly.entity_id
_entity_poly.type
_entity_poly.pdbx_seq_one_letter_code
_entity_poly.pdbx_strand_id
1 'polypeptide(L)' 'LRVFRTEALRAGFKACWVAKDYKTIVEVARRIPDSVLQEDSALLMYHDNALILLGER' A
#
# COMPACT_ATOMS: atom_id res chain seq x y z
N LEU A 1 -5.77 12.88 -13.69
CA LEU A 1 -6.60 11.83 -13.06
C LEU A 1 -5.78 10.72 -12.40
N ARG A 2 -4.79 10.11 -13.07
CA ARG A 2 -3.94 9.04 -12.49
C ARG A 2 -3.20 9.49 -11.21
N VAL A 3 -2.58 10.67 -11.23
CA VAL A 3 -1.82 11.24 -10.10
C VAL A 3 -2.68 11.37 -8.82
N PHE A 4 -3.86 11.99 -8.93
CA PHE A 4 -4.82 12.14 -7.82
C PHE A 4 -5.27 10.81 -7.19
N ARG A 5 -5.38 9.74 -7.99
CA ARG A 5 -5.72 8.40 -7.46
C ARG A 5 -4.57 7.82 -6.65
N THR A 6 -3.33 8.00 -7.11
CA THR A 6 -2.14 7.53 -6.39
C THR A 6 -1.92 8.30 -5.10
N GLU A 7 -2.18 9.61 -5.08
CA GLU A 7 -2.09 10.41 -3.85
C GLU A 7 -3.09 9.96 -2.77
N ALA A 8 -4.32 9.61 -3.17
CA ALA A 8 -5.31 9.03 -2.28
C ALA A 8 -4.85 7.67 -1.71
N LEU A 9 -4.23 6.82 -2.54
CA LEU A 9 -3.66 5.55 -2.09
C LEU A 9 -2.54 5.77 -1.06
N ARG A 10 -1.62 6.71 -1.29
CA ARG A 10 -0.55 7.02 -0.33
C ARG A 10 -1.09 7.51 0.99
N ALA A 11 -2.09 8.39 0.95
CA ALA A 11 -2.74 8.89 2.16
C ALA A 11 -3.41 7.75 2.95
N GLY A 12 -4.12 6.85 2.26
CA GLY A 12 -4.72 5.67 2.86
C GLY A 12 -3.70 4.71 3.47
N PHE A 13 -2.62 4.41 2.75
CA PHE A 13 -1.55 3.53 3.24
C PHE A 13 -0.85 4.11 4.46
N LYS A 14 -0.54 5.42 4.43
CA LYS A 14 0.03 6.12 5.58
C LYS A 14 -0.90 6.05 6.80
N ALA A 15 -2.21 6.24 6.61
CA ALA A 15 -3.18 6.15 7.69
C ALA A 15 -3.24 4.73 8.29
N CYS A 16 -3.32 3.70 7.44
CA CYS A 16 -3.31 2.29 7.87
C CYS A 16 -2.01 1.94 8.61
N TRP A 17 -0.87 2.43 8.12
CA TRP A 17 0.43 2.20 8.75
C TRP A 17 0.51 2.79 10.16
N VAL A 18 0.07 4.04 10.34
CA VAL A 18 0.01 4.68 11.67
C VAL A 18 -0.94 3.93 12.60
N ALA A 19 -2.06 3.42 12.07
CA ALA A 19 -3.01 2.60 12.82
C ALA A 19 -2.54 1.16 13.06
N LYS A 20 -1.38 0.74 12.51
CA LYS A 20 -0.87 -0.64 12.50
C LYS A 20 -1.83 -1.64 11.83
N ASP A 21 -2.69 -1.17 10.94
CA ASP A 21 -3.58 -1.99 10.14
C ASP A 21 -2.88 -2.49 8.87
N TYR A 22 -1.91 -3.39 9.06
CA TYR A 22 -1.10 -3.94 7.98
C TYR A 22 -1.92 -4.83 7.04
N LYS A 23 -2.97 -5.47 7.57
CA LYS A 23 -3.84 -6.34 6.78
C LYS A 23 -4.56 -5.56 5.69
N THR A 24 -5.12 -4.39 6.04
CA THR A 24 -5.77 -3.52 5.05
C THR A 24 -4.78 -3.04 3.98
N ILE A 25 -3.53 -2.76 4.32
CA ILE A 25 -2.49 -2.39 3.33
C ILE A 25 -2.32 -3.52 2.31
N VAL A 26 -2.14 -4.75 2.76
CA VAL A 26 -1.96 -5.92 1.88
C VAL A 26 -3.21 -6.16 1.02
N GLU A 27 -4.40 -6.11 1.62
CA GLU A 27 -5.65 -6.33 0.89
C GLU A 27 -5.91 -5.28 -0.19
N VAL A 28 -5.62 -4.01 0.09
CA VAL A 28 -5.79 -2.92 -0.90
C VAL A 28 -4.72 -3.02 -1.99
N ALA A 29 -3.47 -3.30 -1.63
CA ALA A 29 -2.38 -3.48 -2.60
C ALA A 29 -2.69 -4.59 -3.62
N ARG A 30 -3.30 -5.70 -3.19
CA ARG A 30 -3.74 -6.80 -4.07
C ARG A 30 -4.89 -6.41 -5.02
N ARG A 31 -5.57 -5.27 -4.80
CA ARG A 31 -6.74 -4.82 -5.58
C ARG A 31 -6.43 -3.68 -6.54
N ILE A 32 -5.27 -3.06 -6.45
CA ILE A 32 -4.84 -2.00 -7.37
C ILE A 32 -4.00 -2.61 -8.51
N PRO A 33 -3.92 -1.96 -9.69
CA PRO A 33 -3.08 -2.45 -10.76
C PRO A 33 -1.61 -2.54 -10.34
N ASP A 34 -0.93 -3.63 -10.68
CA ASP A 34 0.48 -3.85 -10.33
C ASP A 34 1.38 -2.68 -10.76
N SER A 35 1.12 -2.09 -11.93
CA SER A 35 1.86 -0.91 -12.40
C SER A 35 1.75 0.29 -11.46
N VAL A 36 0.59 0.50 -10.81
CA VAL A 36 0.42 1.58 -9.84
C VAL A 36 1.21 1.31 -8.56
N LEU A 37 1.22 0.06 -8.09
CA LEU A 37 1.98 -0.33 -6.91
C LEU A 37 3.50 -0.26 -7.16
N GLN A 38 3.96 -0.75 -8.31
CA GLN A 38 5.38 -0.81 -8.66
C GLN A 38 5.98 0.55 -9.04
N GLU A 39 5.21 1.44 -9.68
CA GLU A 39 5.68 2.77 -10.04
C GLU A 39 5.74 3.76 -8.86
N ASP A 40 5.02 3.47 -7.77
CA ASP A 40 5.02 4.33 -6.58
C ASP A 40 5.79 3.70 -5.42
N SER A 41 7.01 4.18 -5.21
CA SER A 41 7.93 3.63 -4.19
C SER A 41 7.37 3.66 -2.77
N ALA A 42 6.49 4.61 -2.44
CA ALA A 42 5.87 4.67 -1.12
C ALA A 42 4.85 3.54 -0.95
N LEU A 43 4.01 3.28 -1.97
CA LEU A 43 3.05 2.19 -1.93
C LEU A 43 3.75 0.83 -1.82
N LEU A 44 4.79 0.63 -2.64
CA LEU A 44 5.59 -0.59 -2.62
C LEU A 44 6.21 -0.85 -1.23
N MET A 45 6.82 0.17 -0.64
CA MET A 45 7.43 0.08 0.69
C MET A 45 6.41 -0.34 1.77
N TYR A 46 5.23 0.28 1.80
CA TYR A 46 4.21 -0.06 2.78
C TYR A 46 3.72 -1.51 2.61
N HIS A 47 3.50 -1.93 1.37
CA HIS A 47 3.06 -3.29 1.06
C HIS A 47 4.08 -4.34 1.49
N ASP A 48 5.34 -4.17 1.09
CA ASP A 48 6.40 -5.14 1.39
C ASP A 48 6.66 -5.26 2.89
N ASN A 49 6.66 -4.12 3.61
CA ASN A 49 6.81 -4.14 5.05
C ASN A 49 5.60 -4.77 5.75
N ALA A 50 4.38 -4.52 5.26
CA ALA A 50 3.18 -5.15 5.79
C ALA A 50 3.22 -6.68 5.63
N LEU A 51 3.68 -7.19 4.47
CA LEU A 51 3.87 -8.63 4.26
C LEU A 51 4.87 -9.24 5.24
N ILE A 52 6.02 -8.58 5.47
CA ILE A 52 7.02 -9.04 6.44
C ILE A 52 6.41 -9.11 7.85
N LEU A 53 5.70 -8.06 8.28
CA LEU A 53 5.13 -7.98 9.62
C LEU A 53 4.01 -9.00 9.86
N LEU A 54 3.28 -9.38 8.81
CA LEU A 54 2.25 -10.42 8.86
C LEU A 54 2.80 -11.84 8.64
N GLY A 55 4.07 -11.98 8.24
CA GLY A 55 4.66 -13.28 7.89
C GLY A 55 4.10 -13.87 6.60
N GLU A 56 3.62 -13.03 5.68
CA GLU A 56 2.99 -13.41 4.40
C GLU A 56 3.93 -13.28 3.19
N ARG A 57 5.25 -13.19 3.41
CA ARG A 57 6.25 -12.99 2.36
C ARG A 57 6.88 -14.29 1.87
#